data_AF-A0A832DQ17-F1
#
_entry.id   AF-A0A832DQ17-F1
#
_cell.length_a   1.000
_cell.length_b   1.000
_cell.length_c   1.000
_cell.angle_alpha   90.00
_cell.angle_beta   90.00
_cell.angle_gamma   90.00
#
_symmetry.space_group_name_H-M   'P 1'
#
loop_
_entity.id
_entity.type
_entity.pdbx_description
1 polymer ?
#
loop_
_entity_poly.entity_id
_entity_poly.type
_entity_poly.pdbx_seq_one_letter_code
_entity_poly.pdbx_strand_id
1 'polypeptide(L)'
;MTYLRSFFLNFLIVFFAARVMPGITIEFYEKVPNIGADILFSIVVGFLNSIIVPALVLLEVKITNLKIAVVGFVISYLSFIIISIVDFGVRANFLGIILGGSLVWIFSYFTNYLELKHLKMNK
;
A
#
# COMPACT_ATOMS: atom_id res chain seq x y z
N MET A 1 -5.09 -14.49 7.44
CA MET A 1 -4.45 -13.46 8.30
C MET A 1 -5.55 -12.59 8.88
N THR A 2 -5.37 -12.03 10.08
CA THR A 2 -6.33 -11.06 10.64
C THR A 2 -6.11 -9.67 10.02
N TYR A 3 -7.16 -8.86 9.93
CA TYR A 3 -7.11 -7.50 9.40
C TYR A 3 -5.99 -6.66 10.03
N LEU A 4 -5.85 -6.67 11.36
CA LEU A 4 -4.84 -5.87 12.05
C LEU A 4 -3.40 -6.26 11.63
N ARG A 5 -3.15 -7.56 11.43
CA ARG A 5 -1.86 -8.05 10.91
C ARG A 5 -1.66 -7.65 9.44
N SER A 6 -2.73 -7.68 8.64
CA SER A 6 -2.75 -7.18 7.26
C SER A 6 -2.38 -5.71 7.18
N PHE A 7 -3.04 -4.88 7.99
CA PHE A 7 -2.76 -3.46 8.08
C PHE A 7 -1.31 -3.18 8.49
N PHE A 8 -0.83 -3.81 9.56
CA PHE A 8 0.53 -3.59 10.04
C PHE A 8 1.59 -3.97 9.00
N LEU A 9 1.43 -5.10 8.30
CA LEU A 9 2.36 -5.50 7.24
C LEU A 9 2.31 -4.57 6.04
N ASN A 10 1.11 -4.18 5.58
CA ASN A 10 0.99 -3.23 4.47
C ASN A 10 1.59 -1.87 4.83
N PHE A 11 1.36 -1.37 6.05
CA PHE A 11 2.00 -0.16 6.56
C PHE A 11 3.53 -0.26 6.50
N LEU A 12 4.10 -1.33 7.07
CA LEU A 12 5.56 -1.52 7.09
C LEU A 12 6.15 -1.57 5.69
N ILE A 13 5.49 -2.27 4.75
CA ILE A 13 5.98 -2.37 3.38
C ILE A 13 5.97 -1.02 2.68
N VAL A 14 4.90 -0.22 2.82
CA VAL A 14 4.87 1.13 2.22
C VAL A 14 5.95 2.01 2.86
N PHE A 15 6.10 1.94 4.18
CA PHE A 15 7.09 2.70 4.93
C PHE A 15 8.52 2.40 4.51
N PHE A 16 8.87 1.11 4.39
CA PHE A 16 10.17 0.70 3.90
C PHE A 16 10.34 1.01 2.41
N ALA A 17 9.29 0.84 1.59
CA ALA A 17 9.35 1.19 0.18
C ALA A 17 9.70 2.67 0.00
N ALA A 18 9.06 3.56 0.75
CA ALA A 18 9.29 5.00 0.68
C ALA A 18 10.72 5.43 1.07
N ARG A 19 11.44 4.60 1.86
CA ARG A 19 12.78 4.91 2.38
C ARG A 19 13.92 4.21 1.66
N VAL A 20 13.65 3.04 1.09
CA VAL A 20 14.68 2.14 0.55
C VAL A 20 14.61 2.05 -0.97
N MET A 21 13.44 2.27 -1.58
CA MET A 21 13.30 2.12 -3.02
C MET A 21 14.02 3.26 -3.76
N PRO A 22 14.80 2.92 -4.80
CA PRO A 22 15.39 3.94 -5.64
C PRO A 22 14.30 4.73 -6.36
N GLY A 23 14.57 6.02 -6.59
CA GLY A 23 13.61 6.92 -7.24
C GLY A 23 12.51 7.46 -6.32
N ILE A 24 12.57 7.16 -5.01
CA ILE A 24 11.74 7.78 -3.99
C ILE A 24 12.62 8.62 -3.07
N THR A 25 12.22 9.85 -2.82
CA THR A 25 12.95 10.79 -1.98
C THR A 25 12.02 11.37 -0.92
N ILE A 26 12.49 11.42 0.32
CA ILE A 26 11.83 12.17 1.38
C ILE A 26 12.27 13.62 1.25
N GLU A 27 11.30 14.52 1.07
CA GLU A 27 11.57 15.95 0.99
C GLU A 27 11.86 16.52 2.39
N PHE A 28 12.85 17.41 2.43
CA PHE A 28 13.28 18.07 3.66
C PHE A 28 12.64 19.46 3.70
N TYR A 29 11.92 19.75 4.78
CA TYR A 29 11.47 21.12 5.09
C TYR A 29 12.42 21.68 6.15
N GLU A 30 13.04 22.83 5.91
CA GLU A 30 13.93 23.51 6.88
C GLU A 30 15.06 22.63 7.45
N LYS A 31 15.70 21.80 6.61
CA LYS A 31 16.80 20.87 6.99
C LYS A 31 16.39 19.73 7.93
N VAL A 32 15.10 19.57 8.22
CA VAL A 32 14.58 18.40 8.95
C VAL A 32 13.80 17.52 7.95
N PRO A 33 14.07 16.21 7.89
CA PRO A 33 13.27 15.33 7.05
C PRO A 33 11.81 15.40 7.51
N ASN A 34 10.88 15.48 6.56
CA ASN A 34 9.46 15.51 6.87
C ASN A 34 8.95 14.11 7.26
N ILE A 35 9.44 13.59 8.39
CA ILE A 35 9.16 12.25 8.95
C ILE A 35 7.67 12.10 9.33
N GLY A 36 6.92 13.20 9.44
CA GLY A 36 5.47 13.11 9.64
C GLY A 36 4.75 12.61 8.39
N ALA A 37 5.17 13.10 7.22
CA ALA A 37 4.44 12.88 5.99
C ALA A 37 4.67 11.50 5.38
N ASP A 38 5.87 10.91 5.52
CA ASP A 38 6.13 9.54 5.08
C ASP A 38 5.39 8.50 5.94
N ILE A 39 5.31 8.72 7.25
CA ILE A 39 4.51 7.90 8.17
C ILE A 39 3.03 7.99 7.79
N LEU A 40 2.49 9.20 7.61
CA LEU A 40 1.10 9.40 7.22
C LEU A 40 0.78 8.73 5.87
N PHE A 41 1.63 8.92 4.87
CA PHE A 41 1.51 8.25 3.57
C PHE A 41 1.46 6.72 3.76
N SER A 42 2.37 6.18 4.55
CA SER A 42 2.45 4.74 4.80
C SER A 42 1.21 4.19 5.52
N ILE A 43 0.67 4.94 6.48
CA ILE A 43 -0.57 4.57 7.20
C ILE A 43 -1.75 4.54 6.23
N VAL A 44 -1.93 5.59 5.43
CA VAL A 44 -3.06 5.71 4.50
C VAL A 44 -3.01 4.63 3.44
N VAL A 45 -1.88 4.46 2.76
CA VAL A 45 -1.72 3.44 1.71
C VAL A 45 -1.77 2.04 2.31
N GLY A 46 -1.21 1.84 3.50
CA GLY A 46 -1.28 0.59 4.24
C GLY A 46 -2.73 0.20 4.58
N PHE A 47 -3.53 1.16 5.02
CA PHE A 47 -4.96 0.99 5.30
C PHE A 47 -5.76 0.68 4.04
N LEU A 48 -5.55 1.44 2.96
CA LEU A 48 -6.24 1.23 1.70
C LEU A 48 -5.96 -0.16 1.11
N ASN A 49 -4.72 -0.64 1.22
CA ASN A 49 -4.38 -1.99 0.78
C ASN A 49 -4.94 -3.07 1.71
N SER A 50 -4.95 -2.87 3.03
CA SER A 50 -5.44 -3.90 3.97
C SER A 50 -6.96 -4.04 3.99
N ILE A 51 -7.72 -3.00 3.61
CA ILE A 51 -9.18 -3.05 3.62
C ILE A 51 -9.79 -3.71 2.37
N ILE A 52 -8.99 -4.08 1.35
CA ILE A 52 -9.51 -4.62 0.09
C ILE A 52 -10.44 -5.82 0.32
N VAL A 53 -9.96 -6.88 0.98
CA VAL A 53 -10.80 -8.06 1.25
C VAL A 53 -11.95 -7.76 2.21
N PRO A 54 -11.74 -7.11 3.38
CA PRO A 54 -12.84 -6.70 4.26
C PRO A 54 -13.94 -5.89 3.54
N ALA A 55 -13.57 -4.93 2.69
CA ALA A 55 -14.52 -4.12 1.92
C ALA A 55 -15.29 -4.97 0.90
N LEU A 56 -14.61 -5.86 0.17
CA LEU A 56 -15.27 -6.75 -0.78
C LEU A 56 -16.24 -7.73 -0.10
N VAL A 57 -15.92 -8.19 1.11
CA VAL A 57 -16.82 -9.02 1.92
C VAL A 57 -18.04 -8.22 2.35
N LEU A 58 -17.84 -7.01 2.85
CA LEU A 58 -18.91 -6.13 3.32
C LEU A 58 -19.88 -5.72 2.20
N LEU A 59 -19.38 -5.59 0.98
CA LEU A 59 -20.18 -5.30 -0.22
C LEU A 59 -20.82 -6.55 -0.85
N GLU A 60 -20.67 -7.73 -0.24
CA GLU A 60 -21.17 -9.02 -0.73
C GLU A 60 -20.71 -9.35 -2.16
N VAL A 61 -19.56 -8.79 -2.58
CA VAL A 61 -19.03 -8.99 -3.92
C VAL A 61 -18.34 -10.34 -3.99
N LYS A 62 -18.61 -11.13 -5.04
CA LYS A 62 -17.85 -12.35 -5.31
C LYS A 62 -16.35 -12.05 -5.44
N ILE A 63 -15.58 -12.49 -4.46
CA ILE A 63 -14.14 -12.22 -4.33
C ILE A 63 -13.35 -13.23 -5.17
N THR A 64 -12.53 -12.73 -6.08
CA THR A 64 -11.60 -13.53 -6.89
C THR A 64 -10.18 -13.00 -6.71
N ASN A 65 -9.17 -13.87 -6.88
CA ASN A 65 -7.76 -13.47 -6.78
C ASN A 65 -7.43 -12.35 -7.79
N LEU A 66 -8.01 -12.41 -8.99
CA LEU A 66 -7.85 -11.38 -10.01
C LEU A 66 -8.34 -10.00 -9.53
N LYS A 67 -9.52 -9.94 -8.88
CA LYS A 67 -10.05 -8.67 -8.34
C LYS A 67 -9.14 -8.10 -7.26
N ILE A 68 -8.65 -8.95 -6.33
CA ILE A 68 -7.71 -8.52 -5.30
C ILE A 68 -6.45 -7.95 -5.94
N ALA A 69 -5.89 -8.64 -6.94
CA ALA A 69 -4.70 -8.20 -7.65
C ALA A 69 -4.92 -6.85 -8.36
N VAL A 70 -6.03 -6.69 -9.09
CA VAL A 70 -6.34 -5.45 -9.82
C VAL A 70 -6.59 -4.29 -8.87
N VAL A 71 -7.39 -4.46 -7.82
CA VAL A 71 -7.66 -3.38 -6.86
C VAL A 71 -6.38 -2.99 -6.11
N GLY A 72 -5.59 -3.97 -5.67
CA GLY A 72 -4.30 -3.71 -5.03
C GLY A 72 -3.31 -3.01 -5.97
N PHE A 73 -3.30 -3.37 -7.26
CA PHE A 73 -2.47 -2.72 -8.28
C PHE A 73 -2.86 -1.25 -8.42
N VAL A 74 -4.15 -0.97 -8.59
CA VAL A 74 -4.69 0.39 -8.73
C VAL A 74 -4.35 1.22 -7.51
N ILE A 75 -4.63 0.75 -6.30
CA ILE A 75 -4.34 1.48 -5.06
C ILE A 75 -2.84 1.75 -4.93
N SER A 76 -2.00 0.72 -5.13
CA SER A 76 -0.55 0.85 -4.95
C SER A 76 0.05 1.82 -5.96
N TYR A 77 -0.20 1.64 -7.26
CA TYR A 77 0.36 2.51 -8.29
C TYR A 77 -0.19 3.93 -8.23
N LEU A 78 -1.50 4.11 -8.03
CA LEU A 78 -2.07 5.46 -7.89
C LEU A 78 -1.45 6.21 -6.72
N SER A 79 -1.16 5.53 -5.61
CA SER A 79 -0.53 6.16 -4.45
C SER A 79 0.84 6.76 -4.81
N PHE A 80 1.68 6.02 -5.56
CA PHE A 80 2.99 6.53 -6.01
C PHE A 80 2.87 7.57 -7.12
N ILE A 81 1.87 7.48 -7.99
CA ILE A 81 1.59 8.50 -9.00
C ILE A 81 1.16 9.81 -8.33
N ILE A 82 0.29 9.75 -7.31
CA ILE A 82 -0.17 10.94 -6.58
C ILE A 82 1.01 11.68 -5.95
N ILE A 83 1.91 10.98 -5.26
CA ILE A 83 3.10 11.62 -4.66
C ILE A 83 4.18 12.01 -5.67
N SER A 84 4.03 11.67 -6.95
CA SER A 84 4.87 12.23 -8.01
C SER A 84 4.40 13.61 -8.47
N ILE A 85 3.13 13.93 -8.21
CA ILE A 85 2.47 15.17 -8.63
C ILE A 85 2.30 16.13 -7.46
N VAL A 86 1.97 15.60 -6.29
CA VAL A 86 1.67 16.37 -5.07
C VAL A 86 2.85 16.30 -4.11
N ASP A 87 3.37 17.46 -3.70
CA ASP A 87 4.40 17.55 -2.66
C ASP A 87 3.81 17.25 -1.29
N PHE A 88 3.91 15.98 -0.91
CA PHE A 88 3.44 15.46 0.36
C PHE A 88 4.60 14.99 1.24
N GLY A 89 5.75 15.68 1.19
CA GLY A 89 6.96 15.31 1.95
C GLY A 89 7.65 14.02 1.48
N VAL A 90 7.05 13.28 0.55
CA VAL A 90 7.63 12.16 -0.17
C VAL A 90 7.37 12.40 -1.65
N ARG A 91 8.39 12.23 -2.48
CA ARG A 91 8.30 12.39 -3.93
C ARG A 91 8.79 11.14 -4.63
N ALA A 92 8.07 10.70 -5.65
CA ALA A 92 8.46 9.57 -6.49
C ALA A 92 8.72 10.03 -7.92
N ASN A 93 9.84 9.62 -8.51
CA ASN A 93 10.06 9.72 -9.95
C ASN A 93 9.50 8.49 -10.66
N PHE A 94 9.63 8.43 -12.00
CA PHE A 94 9.13 7.31 -12.80
C PHE A 94 9.61 5.93 -12.31
N LEU A 95 10.89 5.83 -11.93
CA LEU A 95 11.46 4.60 -11.41
C LEU A 95 10.91 4.26 -10.02
N GLY A 96 10.74 5.26 -9.15
CA GLY A 96 10.12 5.12 -7.83
C GLY A 96 8.66 4.65 -7.90
N ILE A 97 7.90 5.13 -8.90
CA ILE A 97 6.52 4.67 -9.15
C ILE A 97 6.51 3.19 -9.51
N ILE A 98 7.37 2.76 -10.44
CA ILE A 98 7.41 1.37 -10.89
C ILE A 98 7.84 0.45 -9.74
N LEU A 99 8.96 0.75 -9.08
CA LEU A 99 9.51 -0.13 -8.05
C LEU A 99 8.69 -0.11 -6.77
N GLY A 100 8.34 1.08 -6.27
CA GLY A 100 7.50 1.24 -5.09
C GLY A 100 6.11 0.66 -5.30
N GLY A 101 5.48 0.99 -6.42
CA GLY A 101 4.17 0.47 -6.81
C GLY A 101 4.16 -1.06 -6.92
N SER A 102 5.15 -1.65 -7.59
CA SER A 102 5.28 -3.10 -7.72
C SER A 102 5.45 -3.79 -6.38
N LEU A 103 6.36 -3.29 -5.53
CA LEU A 103 6.64 -3.89 -4.23
C LEU A 103 5.40 -3.85 -3.34
N VAL A 104 4.79 -2.68 -3.17
CA VAL A 104 3.58 -2.52 -2.35
C VAL A 104 2.44 -3.36 -2.91
N TRP A 105 2.27 -3.43 -4.23
CA TRP A 105 1.25 -4.25 -4.87
C TRP A 105 1.42 -5.74 -4.59
N ILE A 106 2.64 -6.29 -4.74
CA ILE A 106 2.92 -7.70 -4.49
C ILE A 106 2.54 -8.07 -3.06
N PHE A 107 2.97 -7.28 -2.08
CA PHE A 107 2.67 -7.52 -0.68
C PHE A 107 1.18 -7.30 -0.34
N SER A 108 0.54 -6.30 -0.93
CA SER A 108 -0.90 -6.09 -0.84
C SER A 108 -1.68 -7.31 -1.35
N TYR A 109 -1.29 -7.86 -2.50
CA TYR A 109 -1.88 -9.08 -3.02
C TYR A 109 -1.70 -10.27 -2.07
N PHE A 110 -0.48 -10.51 -1.58
CA PHE A 110 -0.21 -11.62 -0.66
C PHE A 110 -0.98 -11.52 0.65
N THR A 111 -1.00 -10.35 1.27
CA THR A 111 -1.68 -10.12 2.55
C THR A 111 -3.19 -10.35 2.42
N ASN A 112 -3.81 -9.79 1.36
CA ASN A 112 -5.22 -9.98 1.07
C ASN A 112 -5.55 -11.42 0.66
N TYR A 113 -4.68 -12.09 -0.11
CA TYR A 113 -4.86 -13.50 -0.43
C TYR A 113 -4.88 -14.39 0.83
N LEU A 114 -3.97 -14.14 1.77
CA LEU A 114 -3.93 -14.86 3.05
C LEU A 114 -5.13 -14.53 3.95
N GLU A 115 -5.68 -13.32 3.87
CA GLU A 115 -6.91 -12.93 4.55
C GLU A 115 -8.12 -13.67 3.97
N LEU A 116 -8.27 -13.69 2.63
CA LEU A 116 -9.33 -14.45 1.96
C LEU A 116 -9.24 -15.95 2.29
N LYS A 117 -8.03 -16.53 2.29
CA LYS A 117 -7.83 -17.94 2.66
C LYS A 117 -8.30 -18.20 4.10
N HIS A 118 -8.00 -17.31 5.03
CA HIS A 118 -8.42 -17.43 6.42
C HIS A 118 -9.94 -17.36 6.57
N LEU A 119 -10.59 -16.43 5.88
CA LEU A 119 -12.06 -16.32 5.87
C LEU A 119 -12.74 -17.57 5.29
N LYS A 120 -12.13 -18.21 4.29
CA LYS A 120 -12.66 -19.46 3.71
C LYS A 120 -12.48 -20.69 4.60
N MET A 121 -11.45 -20.72 5.45
CA MET A 121 -11.23 -21.83 6.39
C MET A 121 -12.12 -21.75 7.63
N ASN A 122 -12.62 -20.55 7.96
CA ASN A 122 -13.47 -20.30 9.12
C ASN A 122 -14.98 -20.26 8.76
N LYS A 123 -15.34 -20.55 7.51
CA LYS A 123 -16.73 -20.75 7.05
C LYS A 123 -17.00 -22.23 6.93
#